data_AF-A0A315WCR0-F1
#
_entry.id   AF-A0A315WCR0-F1
#
_cell.length_a   1.000
_cell.length_b   1.000
_cell.length_c   1.000
_cell.angle_alpha   90.00
_cell.angle_beta   90.00
_cell.angle_gamma   90.00
#
_symmetry.space_group_name_H-M   'P 1'
#
loop_
_entity.id
_entity.type
_entity.pdbx_description
1 polymer ?
#
loop_
_entity_poly.entity_id
_entity_poly.type
_entity_poly.pdbx_seq_one_letter_code
_entity_poly.pdbx_strand_id
1 'polypeptide(L)'
;MVEQFVGKWTLVSSDNFDEYMKAVGMSFATRQMGNLAKPNLIISVEDDGVISMKAESTLKTTAIQFKLNEEFDETTADGRNAKSIFTVENGKLVQKQSWEGKTTTLEREVQDGKLTA
;
A
#
# COMPACT_ATOMS: atom_id res chain seq x y z
N MET A 1 -16.68 3.20 -2.43
CA MET A 1 -16.60 3.98 -1.18
C MET A 1 -15.42 3.45 -0.38
N VAL A 2 -14.55 4.31 0.16
CA VAL A 2 -13.29 3.87 0.80
C VAL A 2 -13.53 3.09 2.10
N GLU A 3 -14.69 3.30 2.69
CA GLU A 3 -15.22 2.67 3.90
C GLU A 3 -15.20 1.15 3.83
N GLN A 4 -15.36 0.55 2.64
CA GLN A 4 -15.29 -0.91 2.47
C GLN A 4 -13.89 -1.49 2.76
N PHE A 5 -12.84 -0.66 2.72
CA PHE A 5 -11.47 -1.07 3.02
C PHE A 5 -11.10 -0.90 4.49
N VAL A 6 -11.92 -0.19 5.28
CA VAL A 6 -11.66 0.09 6.70
C VAL A 6 -11.64 -1.22 7.48
N GLY A 7 -10.60 -1.40 8.29
CA GLY A 7 -10.42 -2.60 9.09
C GLY A 7 -8.95 -2.98 9.25
N LYS A 8 -8.75 -4.17 9.82
CA LYS A 8 -7.44 -4.80 9.96
C LYS A 8 -7.40 -6.06 9.11
N TRP A 9 -6.51 -6.07 8.12
CA TRP A 9 -6.30 -7.15 7.18
C TRP A 9 -4.98 -7.84 7.47
N THR A 10 -4.99 -9.16 7.60
CA THR A 10 -3.77 -9.95 7.80
C THR A 10 -3.38 -10.62 6.49
N LEU A 11 -2.11 -10.50 6.09
CA LEU A 11 -1.60 -11.18 4.91
C LEU A 11 -1.70 -12.71 5.06
N VAL A 12 -2.43 -13.36 4.15
CA VAL A 12 -2.61 -14.83 4.14
C VAL A 12 -1.81 -15.52 3.04
N SER A 13 -1.62 -14.86 1.90
CA SER A 13 -0.88 -15.36 0.74
C SER A 13 -0.29 -14.19 -0.03
N SER A 14 0.78 -14.44 -0.78
CA SER A 14 1.45 -13.45 -1.62
C SER A 14 2.09 -14.17 -2.80
N ASP A 15 1.75 -13.75 -4.01
CA ASP A 15 2.23 -14.33 -5.25
C ASP A 15 3.02 -13.29 -6.05
N ASN A 16 4.15 -13.70 -6.61
CA ASN A 16 5.01 -12.86 -7.47
C ASN A 16 5.57 -11.57 -6.84
N PHE A 17 5.52 -11.42 -5.51
CA PHE A 17 5.96 -10.20 -4.82
C PHE A 17 7.47 -9.93 -4.95
N ASP A 18 8.32 -10.97 -5.03
CA ASP A 18 9.77 -10.77 -5.28
C ASP A 18 10.04 -10.10 -6.62
N GLU A 19 9.39 -10.56 -7.70
CA GLU A 19 9.58 -9.97 -9.03
C GLU A 19 9.01 -8.55 -9.10
N TYR A 20 7.89 -8.26 -8.42
CA TYR A 20 7.41 -6.89 -8.25
C TYR A 20 8.46 -6.01 -7.57
N MET A 21 8.95 -6.42 -6.38
CA MET A 21 9.94 -5.66 -5.62
C MET A 21 11.22 -5.43 -6.44
N LYS A 22 11.63 -6.42 -7.25
CA LYS A 22 12.77 -6.32 -8.16
C LYS A 22 12.52 -5.30 -9.27
N ALA A 23 11.34 -5.30 -9.89
CA ALA A 23 10.98 -4.37 -10.95
C ALA A 23 10.96 -2.91 -10.46
N VAL A 24 10.54 -2.67 -9.22
CA VAL A 24 10.57 -1.32 -8.61
C VAL A 24 11.96 -0.92 -8.08
N GLY A 25 12.97 -1.81 -8.21
CA GLY A 25 14.38 -1.51 -7.95
C GLY A 25 14.88 -1.89 -6.56
N MET A 26 14.14 -2.68 -5.78
CA MET A 26 14.58 -3.10 -4.44
C MET A 26 15.75 -4.08 -4.50
N SER A 27 16.72 -3.86 -3.61
CA SER A 27 17.89 -4.75 -3.45
C SER A 27 17.48 -6.17 -3.07
N PHE A 28 18.27 -7.18 -3.47
CA PHE A 28 17.97 -8.58 -3.15
C PHE A 28 17.74 -8.81 -1.65
N ALA A 29 18.57 -8.24 -0.79
CA ALA A 29 18.43 -8.36 0.66
C ALA A 29 17.09 -7.79 1.16
N THR A 30 16.69 -6.60 0.67
CA THR A 30 15.40 -6.00 1.04
C THR A 30 14.23 -6.86 0.58
N ARG A 31 14.32 -7.49 -0.61
CA ARG A 31 13.26 -8.38 -1.12
C ARG A 31 13.10 -9.64 -0.27
N GLN A 32 14.20 -10.25 0.15
CA GLN A 32 14.16 -11.41 1.05
C GLN A 32 13.45 -11.06 2.36
N MET A 33 13.76 -9.91 2.96
CA MET A 33 13.07 -9.43 4.16
C MET A 33 11.58 -9.14 3.89
N GLY A 34 11.26 -8.55 2.73
CA GLY A 34 9.88 -8.29 2.31
C GLY A 34 9.04 -9.56 2.16
N ASN A 35 9.59 -10.62 1.55
CA ASN A 35 8.89 -11.90 1.40
C ASN A 35 8.68 -12.65 2.72
N LEU A 36 9.54 -12.43 3.72
CA LEU A 36 9.38 -12.98 5.06
C LEU A 36 8.39 -12.17 5.91
N ALA A 37 8.14 -10.91 5.55
CA ALA A 37 7.21 -10.06 6.26
C ALA A 37 5.77 -10.58 6.11
N LYS A 38 5.06 -10.64 7.23
CA LYS A 38 3.62 -10.94 7.27
C LYS A 38 2.89 -9.75 7.89
N PRO A 39 2.74 -8.64 7.15
CA PRO A 39 2.17 -7.44 7.71
C PRO A 39 0.66 -7.59 7.98
N ASN A 40 0.19 -6.87 8.98
CA ASN A 40 -1.20 -6.45 9.03
C ASN A 40 -1.33 -5.09 8.34
N LEU A 41 -2.29 -4.95 7.44
CA LEU A 41 -2.70 -3.68 6.85
C LEU A 41 -3.90 -3.15 7.64
N ILE A 42 -3.75 -2.00 8.26
CA ILE A 42 -4.79 -1.32 9.04
C ILE A 42 -5.19 -0.06 8.30
N ILE A 43 -6.47 0.07 7.99
CA ILE A 43 -7.04 1.22 7.30
C ILE A 43 -8.14 1.81 8.18
N SER A 44 -8.10 3.11 8.39
CA SER A 44 -9.14 3.88 9.09
C SER A 44 -9.41 5.19 8.38
N VAL A 45 -10.62 5.72 8.57
CA VAL A 45 -11.02 7.06 8.10
C VAL A 45 -11.29 7.91 9.34
N GLU A 46 -10.69 9.09 9.39
CA GLU A 46 -10.88 10.10 10.43
C GLU A 46 -12.11 10.97 10.10
N ASP A 47 -12.63 11.70 11.10
CA ASP A 47 -13.87 12.48 10.98
C ASP A 47 -13.81 13.58 9.89
N ASP A 48 -12.61 14.04 9.54
CA ASP A 48 -12.36 15.07 8.52
C ASP A 48 -12.13 14.48 7.11
N GLY A 49 -12.32 13.17 6.95
CA GLY A 49 -12.12 12.43 5.70
C GLY A 49 -10.67 12.07 5.41
N VAL A 50 -9.72 12.33 6.32
CA VAL A 50 -8.34 11.82 6.19
C VAL A 50 -8.34 10.30 6.37
N ILE A 51 -7.68 9.61 5.46
CA ILE A 51 -7.51 8.16 5.51
C ILE A 51 -6.12 7.86 6.07
N SER A 52 -6.07 7.06 7.14
CA SER A 52 -4.83 6.52 7.68
C SER A 52 -4.66 5.08 7.21
N MET A 53 -3.51 4.79 6.60
CA MET A 53 -3.14 3.45 6.18
C MET A 53 -1.80 3.06 6.79
N LYS A 54 -1.80 2.00 7.58
CA LYS A 54 -0.63 1.48 8.30
C LYS A 54 -0.37 0.03 7.93
N ALA A 55 0.86 -0.29 7.55
CA ALA A 55 1.35 -1.66 7.40
C ALA A 55 2.28 -1.98 8.57
N GLU A 56 1.91 -2.93 9.42
CA GLU A 56 2.68 -3.33 10.61
C GLU A 56 3.15 -4.78 10.52
N SER A 57 4.44 -5.02 10.73
CA SER A 57 5.02 -6.36 10.87
C SER A 57 6.06 -6.37 11.98
N THR A 58 6.57 -7.54 12.36
CA THR A 58 7.69 -7.66 13.31
C THR A 58 8.98 -7.02 12.79
N LEU A 59 9.12 -6.87 11.47
CA LEU A 59 10.33 -6.35 10.82
C LEU A 59 10.29 -4.82 10.69
N LYS A 60 9.14 -4.27 10.29
CA LYS A 60 8.96 -2.85 10.02
C LYS A 60 7.49 -2.45 10.15
N THR A 61 7.27 -1.21 10.56
CA THR A 61 5.99 -0.53 10.48
C THR A 61 6.12 0.70 9.57
N THR A 62 5.17 0.88 8.67
CA THR A 62 5.02 2.09 7.86
C THR A 62 3.60 2.62 7.98
N ALA A 63 3.43 3.94 7.97
CA ALA A 63 2.13 4.57 8.03
C ALA A 63 2.12 5.81 7.12
N ILE A 64 0.98 6.03 6.47
CA ILE A 64 0.71 7.21 5.66
C ILE A 64 -0.69 7.72 5.97
N GLN A 65 -0.87 9.04 5.85
CA GLN A 65 -2.17 9.69 5.90
C GLN A 65 -2.37 10.45 4.59
N PHE A 66 -3.55 10.34 4.01
CA PHE A 66 -3.87 10.94 2.71
C PHE A 66 -5.35 11.26 2.59
N LYS A 67 -5.68 12.12 1.63
CA LYS A 67 -7.05 12.34 1.16
C LYS A 67 -7.19 11.79 -0.25
N LEU A 68 -8.39 11.31 -0.60
CA LEU A 68 -8.65 10.84 -1.96
C LEU A 68 -8.54 12.00 -2.95
N ASN A 69 -7.97 11.71 -4.11
CA ASN A 69 -7.75 12.66 -5.21
C ASN A 69 -6.81 13.82 -4.89
N GLU A 70 -6.05 13.75 -3.78
CA GLU A 70 -5.02 14.72 -3.42
C GLU A 70 -3.64 14.07 -3.50
N GLU A 71 -2.72 14.66 -4.26
CA GLU A 71 -1.34 14.20 -4.35
C GLU A 71 -0.54 14.64 -3.11
N PHE A 72 0.31 13.75 -2.60
CA PHE A 72 1.18 14.02 -1.46
C PHE A 72 2.56 13.38 -1.64
N ASP A 73 3.53 13.83 -0.84
CA ASP A 73 4.86 13.24 -0.76
C ASP A 73 4.86 11.99 0.13
N GLU A 74 5.28 10.85 -0.42
CA GLU A 74 5.37 9.57 0.28
C GLU A 74 6.82 9.11 0.36
N THR A 75 7.31 8.85 1.58
CA THR A 75 8.49 7.98 1.77
C THR A 75 8.02 6.54 1.87
N THR A 76 8.24 5.79 0.81
CA THR A 76 7.81 4.39 0.68
C THR A 76 8.56 3.47 1.64
N ALA A 77 8.03 2.26 1.86
CA ALA A 77 8.63 1.27 2.77
C ALA A 77 10.07 0.88 2.40
N ASP A 78 10.43 0.96 1.13
CA ASP A 78 11.76 0.70 0.60
C ASP A 78 12.65 1.96 0.49
N GLY A 79 12.14 3.13 0.92
CA GLY A 79 12.91 4.36 1.07
C GLY A 79 12.91 5.29 -0.14
N ARG A 80 12.12 5.00 -1.18
CA ARG A 80 11.92 5.93 -2.30
C ARG A 80 11.09 7.13 -1.84
N ASN A 81 11.47 8.33 -2.28
CA ASN A 81 10.65 9.52 -2.21
C ASN A 81 9.78 9.57 -3.49
N ALA A 82 8.48 9.37 -3.33
CA ALA A 82 7.53 9.33 -4.43
C ALA A 82 6.46 10.41 -4.24
N LYS A 83 5.87 10.85 -5.36
CA LYS A 83 4.55 11.48 -5.36
C LYS A 83 3.49 10.41 -5.43
N SER A 84 2.53 10.46 -4.53
CA SER A 84 1.47 9.46 -4.44
C SER A 84 0.10 10.10 -4.45
N ILE A 85 -0.84 9.45 -5.13
CA ILE A 85 -2.25 9.82 -5.14
C ILE A 85 -3.09 8.56 -4.98
N PHE A 86 -4.15 8.67 -4.18
CA PHE A 86 -5.14 7.61 -4.01
C PHE A 86 -6.47 8.02 -4.65
N THR A 87 -7.04 7.14 -5.44
CA THR A 87 -8.36 7.30 -6.06
C THR A 87 -9.23 6.08 -5.76
N VAL A 88 -10.55 6.23 -5.89
CA VAL A 88 -11.49 5.10 -5.86
C VAL A 88 -12.11 4.96 -7.24
N GLU A 89 -11.77 3.88 -7.94
CA GLU A 89 -12.16 3.64 -9.33
C GLU A 89 -12.83 2.28 -9.44
N ASN A 90 -14.07 2.23 -9.92
CA ASN A 90 -14.83 1.00 -10.09
C ASN A 90 -14.87 0.10 -8.83
N GLY A 91 -14.92 0.71 -7.64
CA GLY A 91 -14.93 -0.02 -6.37
C GLY A 91 -13.56 -0.43 -5.86
N LYS A 92 -12.47 -0.12 -6.57
CA LYS A 92 -11.09 -0.38 -6.13
C LYS A 92 -10.45 0.85 -5.53
N LEU A 93 -9.61 0.67 -4.51
CA LEU A 93 -8.73 1.72 -4.00
C LEU A 93 -7.41 1.65 -4.79
N VAL A 94 -7.17 2.65 -5.63
CA VAL A 94 -6.02 2.71 -6.53
C VAL A 94 -4.99 3.68 -5.94
N GLN A 95 -3.78 3.20 -5.73
CA GLN A 95 -2.62 3.99 -5.33
C GLN A 95 -1.66 4.10 -6.50
N LYS A 96 -1.47 5.30 -7.03
CA LYS A 96 -0.44 5.55 -8.04
C LYS A 96 0.75 6.25 -7.37
N GLN A 97 1.94 5.67 -7.53
CA GLN A 97 3.19 6.27 -7.04
C GLN A 97 4.08 6.61 -8.24
N SER A 98 4.69 7.78 -8.24
CA SER A 98 5.65 8.21 -9.26
C SER A 98 6.94 8.72 -8.64
N TRP A 99 8.08 8.28 -9.15
CA TRP A 99 9.41 8.67 -8.69
C TRP A 99 10.41 8.56 -9.84
N GLU A 100 11.31 9.54 -10.00
CA GLU A 100 12.40 9.49 -10.99
C GLU A 100 11.96 9.07 -12.42
N GLY A 101 10.81 9.54 -12.89
CA GLY A 101 10.24 9.18 -14.20
C GLY A 101 9.65 7.77 -14.31
N LYS A 102 9.61 7.01 -13.21
CA LYS A 102 8.96 5.71 -13.09
C LYS A 102 7.60 5.85 -12.42
N THR A 103 6.74 4.86 -12.63
CA THR A 103 5.43 4.78 -12.00
C THR A 103 5.13 3.33 -11.63
N THR A 104 4.45 3.14 -10.50
CA THR A 104 3.77 1.88 -10.14
C THR A 104 2.34 2.17 -9.71
N THR A 105 1.49 1.16 -9.79
CA THR A 105 0.10 1.24 -9.37
C THR A 105 -0.23 0.02 -8.51
N LEU A 106 -0.82 0.26 -7.34
CA LEU A 106 -1.33 -0.77 -6.45
C LEU A 106 -2.85 -0.62 -6.40
N GLU A 107 -3.58 -1.67 -6.75
CA GLU A 107 -5.04 -1.69 -6.69
C GLU A 107 -5.48 -2.59 -5.56
N ARG A 108 -6.39 -2.11 -4.72
CA ARG A 108 -6.99 -2.93 -3.65
C ARG A 108 -8.47 -3.11 -3.91
N GLU A 109 -8.94 -4.34 -3.76
CA GLU A 109 -10.35 -4.72 -3.90
C GLU A 109 -10.77 -5.58 -2.72
N VAL A 110 -12.01 -5.40 -2.25
CA VAL A 110 -12.62 -6.23 -1.21
C VAL A 110 -13.74 -7.06 -1.81
N GLN A 111 -13.60 -8.38 -1.73
CA GLN A 111 -14.59 -9.34 -2.19
C GLN A 111 -14.73 -10.46 -1.16
N ASP A 112 -15.96 -10.82 -0.80
CA ASP A 112 -16.28 -11.91 0.14
C ASP A 112 -15.49 -11.85 1.46
N GLY A 113 -15.29 -10.64 1.99
CA GLY A 113 -14.55 -10.40 3.24
C GLY A 113 -13.05 -10.60 3.12
N LYS A 114 -12.49 -10.61 1.91
CA LYS A 114 -11.04 -10.67 1.64
C LYS A 114 -10.60 -9.43 0.88
N LEU A 115 -9.45 -8.88 1.26
CA LEU A 115 -8.78 -7.82 0.52
C LEU A 115 -7.70 -8.44 -0.37
N THR A 116 -7.76 -8.15 -1.66
CA THR A 116 -6.70 -8.45 -2.64
C THR A 116 -6.00 -7.15 -3.02
N ALA A 117 -4.68 -7.19 -3.14
CA ALA A 117 -3.81 -6.04 -3.40
C ALA A 117 -2.77 -6.35 -4.47
#